data_AF-A0A364NGR4-F1
#
_entry.id   AF-A0A364NGR4-F1
#
_cell.length_a   1.000
_cell.length_b   1.000
_cell.length_c   1.000
_cell.angle_alpha   90.00
_cell.angle_beta   90.00
_cell.angle_gamma   90.00
#
_symmetry.space_group_name_H-M   'P 1'
#
loop_
_entity.id
_entity.type
_entity.pdbx_description
1 polymer ?
#
loop_
_entity_poly.entity_id
_entity_poly.type
_entity_poly.pdbx_seq_one_letter_code
_entity_poly.pdbx_strand_id
1 'polypeptide(L)'
;MHHKLSALLPTPGLDGHISTYYTLDHYPNAGYALHRLREVAYIIAPIVARHAWHIPILRELSPYSSCLGKNQLKRLRTTNRFGVTTTEVVPVHIELRLRDHRDPAAFIPMRSLLRTMLHELAHFEYGRHFPGFYRFNRVLLEELVRDVEKGELRGWVKRERVPVETAGLDEIMDTMIEDVKKCWLEVMGKGGKGGRSIVKIRGV
;
A
#
# COMPACT_ATOMS: atom_id res chain seq x y z
N MET A 1 -6.96 -20.31 -6.34
CA MET A 1 -8.19 -19.49 -6.48
C MET A 1 -8.23 -18.53 -5.28
N HIS A 2 -8.90 -17.38 -5.36
CA HIS A 2 -8.93 -16.44 -4.21
C HIS A 2 -10.18 -16.72 -3.38
N HIS A 3 -10.04 -17.01 -2.09
CA HIS A 3 -11.20 -17.17 -1.21
C HIS A 3 -11.86 -15.81 -0.94
N LYS A 4 -13.20 -15.74 -1.06
CA LYS A 4 -14.01 -14.75 -0.32
C LYS A 4 -14.31 -15.33 1.05
N LEU A 5 -13.92 -14.64 2.11
CA LEU A 5 -14.03 -15.15 3.47
C LEU A 5 -15.24 -14.57 4.20
N SER A 6 -16.40 -15.14 3.90
CA SER A 6 -17.59 -15.12 4.76
C SER A 6 -17.63 -16.31 5.73
N ALA A 7 -16.54 -17.10 5.84
CA ALA A 7 -16.52 -18.41 6.50
C ALA A 7 -15.72 -18.49 7.81
N LEU A 8 -15.15 -17.38 8.30
CA LEU A 8 -14.66 -17.29 9.68
C LEU A 8 -15.43 -16.15 10.34
N LEU A 9 -16.12 -16.45 11.43
CA LEU A 9 -16.89 -15.44 12.16
C LEU A 9 -16.00 -14.24 12.46
N PRO A 10 -16.46 -13.00 12.20
CA PRO A 10 -15.74 -11.82 12.65
C PRO A 10 -15.60 -11.90 14.17
N THR A 11 -14.40 -12.25 14.63
CA THR A 11 -14.02 -12.16 16.03
C THR A 11 -14.09 -10.70 16.44
N PRO A 12 -14.88 -10.34 17.47
CA PRO A 12 -14.93 -8.97 17.97
C PRO A 12 -13.51 -8.45 18.26
N GLY A 13 -13.12 -7.36 17.61
CA GLY A 13 -11.78 -6.76 17.78
C GLY A 13 -10.67 -7.31 16.88
N LEU A 14 -10.99 -7.98 15.75
CA LEU A 14 -9.96 -8.45 14.80
C LEU A 14 -10.05 -7.83 13.39
N ASP A 15 -10.87 -6.82 13.17
CA ASP A 15 -11.00 -6.17 11.86
C ASP A 15 -10.97 -4.64 12.02
N GLY A 16 -10.22 -3.97 11.16
CA GLY A 16 -10.20 -2.51 11.05
C GLY A 16 -11.27 -1.98 10.08
N HIS A 17 -11.00 -0.86 9.42
CA HIS A 17 -11.88 -0.27 8.40
C HIS A 17 -11.75 -0.93 7.00
N ILE A 18 -11.55 -2.25 6.95
CA ILE A 18 -11.32 -3.01 5.72
C ILE A 18 -12.50 -3.93 5.41
N SER A 19 -13.04 -3.82 4.20
CA SER A 19 -14.28 -4.51 3.82
C SER A 19 -14.05 -5.97 3.41
N THR A 20 -12.92 -6.31 2.82
CA THR A 20 -12.68 -7.65 2.27
C THR A 20 -11.22 -8.06 2.33
N TYR A 21 -10.98 -9.35 2.61
CA TYR A 21 -9.65 -9.95 2.65
C TYR A 21 -9.52 -11.09 1.64
N TYR A 22 -8.33 -11.25 1.06
CA TYR A 22 -8.01 -12.40 0.21
C TYR A 22 -6.65 -13.00 0.58
N THR A 23 -6.56 -14.32 0.65
CA THR A 23 -5.31 -15.07 0.86
C THR A 23 -5.05 -16.03 -0.30
N LEU A 24 -3.83 -16.55 -0.35
CA LEU A 24 -3.41 -17.56 -1.32
C LEU A 24 -3.71 -18.97 -0.76
N ASP A 25 -4.63 -19.67 -1.43
CA ASP A 25 -5.20 -20.95 -1.00
C ASP A 25 -4.30 -22.17 -1.19
N HIS A 26 -3.33 -22.07 -2.09
CA HIS A 26 -2.41 -23.15 -2.46
C HIS A 26 -1.14 -23.20 -1.61
N TYR A 27 -1.01 -22.32 -0.61
CA TYR A 27 0.10 -22.35 0.34
C TYR A 27 -0.36 -22.85 1.72
N PRO A 28 0.52 -23.51 2.49
CA PRO A 28 0.19 -24.01 3.82
C PRO A 28 -0.28 -22.90 4.76
N ASN A 29 -1.04 -23.23 5.80
CA ASN A 29 -1.44 -22.28 6.85
C ASN A 29 -2.22 -21.04 6.34
N ALA A 30 -3.06 -21.19 5.31
CA ALA A 30 -3.88 -20.09 4.76
C ALA A 30 -4.77 -19.39 5.81
N GLY A 31 -5.26 -20.13 6.82
CA GLY A 31 -5.98 -19.54 7.95
C GLY A 31 -5.13 -18.60 8.81
N TYR A 32 -3.85 -18.93 9.00
CA TYR A 32 -2.91 -18.04 9.68
C TYR A 32 -2.57 -16.82 8.83
N ALA A 33 -2.38 -16.99 7.51
CA ALA A 33 -2.21 -15.86 6.59
C ALA A 33 -3.36 -14.85 6.70
N LEU A 34 -4.60 -15.33 6.77
CA LEU A 34 -5.76 -14.47 6.96
C LEU A 34 -5.71 -13.76 8.31
N HIS A 35 -5.44 -14.49 9.39
CA HIS A 35 -5.29 -13.91 10.72
C HIS A 35 -4.26 -12.78 10.72
N ARG A 36 -3.15 -12.92 9.98
CA ARG A 36 -2.13 -11.88 9.85
C ARG A 36 -2.62 -10.62 9.14
N LEU A 37 -3.38 -10.74 8.05
CA LEU A 37 -3.96 -9.57 7.37
C LEU A 37 -4.94 -8.83 8.28
N ARG A 38 -5.79 -9.57 8.98
CA ARG A 38 -6.78 -9.04 9.91
C ARG A 38 -6.12 -8.35 11.10
N GLU A 39 -5.06 -8.95 11.64
CA GLU A 39 -4.26 -8.36 12.70
C GLU A 39 -3.57 -7.06 12.24
N VAL A 40 -2.99 -7.01 11.03
CA VAL A 40 -2.47 -5.77 10.45
C VAL A 40 -3.58 -4.71 10.35
N ALA A 41 -4.75 -5.08 9.84
CA ALA A 41 -5.89 -4.18 9.68
C ALA A 41 -6.39 -3.59 11.00
N TYR A 42 -6.42 -4.40 12.05
CA TYR A 42 -6.75 -3.94 13.41
C TYR A 42 -5.72 -2.92 13.91
N ILE A 43 -4.43 -3.22 13.78
CA ILE A 43 -3.34 -2.38 14.28
C ILE A 43 -3.34 -0.99 13.62
N ILE A 44 -3.61 -0.92 12.32
CA ILE A 44 -3.62 0.33 11.55
C ILE A 44 -4.99 1.04 11.55
N ALA A 45 -6.02 0.47 12.18
CA ALA A 45 -7.37 1.03 12.18
C ALA A 45 -7.44 2.48 12.70
N PRO A 46 -6.75 2.86 13.81
CA PRO A 46 -6.79 4.24 14.29
C PRO A 46 -6.19 5.25 13.30
N ILE A 47 -5.12 4.87 12.61
CA ILE A 47 -4.50 5.69 11.54
C ILE A 47 -5.50 5.85 10.38
N VAL A 48 -6.05 4.75 9.89
CA VAL A 48 -7.02 4.79 8.77
C VAL A 48 -8.22 5.67 9.10
N ALA A 49 -8.73 5.59 10.34
CA ALA A 49 -9.82 6.44 10.82
C ALA A 49 -9.42 7.92 10.84
N ARG A 50 -8.22 8.23 11.37
CA ARG A 50 -7.71 9.59 11.53
C ARG A 50 -7.48 10.30 10.20
N HIS A 51 -7.03 9.57 9.18
CA HIS A 51 -6.82 10.07 7.83
C HIS A 51 -8.07 9.96 6.94
N ALA A 52 -9.21 9.51 7.49
CA ALA A 52 -10.48 9.30 6.77
C ALA A 52 -10.33 8.42 5.50
N TRP A 53 -9.40 7.47 5.53
CA TRP A 53 -9.18 6.56 4.42
C TRP A 53 -10.16 5.39 4.44
N HIS A 54 -10.56 4.92 3.26
CA HIS A 54 -11.33 3.70 3.10
C HIS A 54 -10.51 2.71 2.29
N ILE A 55 -10.19 1.53 2.84
CA ILE A 55 -9.40 0.51 2.15
C ILE A 55 -10.34 -0.66 1.84
N PRO A 56 -10.84 -0.78 0.59
CA PRO A 56 -11.86 -1.78 0.29
C PRO A 56 -11.35 -3.21 0.48
N ILE A 57 -10.10 -3.46 0.08
CA ILE A 57 -9.53 -4.80 0.01
C ILE A 57 -8.09 -4.81 0.56
N LEU A 58 -7.81 -5.76 1.46
CA LEU A 58 -6.45 -6.10 1.87
C LEU A 58 -6.16 -7.57 1.53
N ARG A 59 -5.16 -7.82 0.69
CA ARG A 59 -4.87 -9.19 0.22
C ARG A 59 -3.43 -9.62 0.37
N GLU A 60 -3.23 -10.93 0.33
CA GLU A 60 -1.91 -11.53 0.33
C GLU A 60 -1.26 -11.40 -1.05
N LEU A 61 -0.04 -10.88 -1.05
CA LEU A 61 0.86 -10.83 -2.20
C LEU A 61 1.67 -12.14 -2.29
N SER A 62 1.96 -12.58 -3.51
CA SER A 62 2.78 -13.77 -3.76
C SER A 62 4.12 -13.71 -2.99
N PRO A 63 4.56 -14.82 -2.35
CA PRO A 63 5.88 -14.90 -1.69
C PRO A 63 7.03 -14.62 -2.66
N TYR A 64 6.83 -14.86 -3.95
CA TYR A 64 7.84 -14.65 -5.00
C TYR A 64 7.75 -13.28 -5.67
N SER A 65 6.91 -12.37 -5.16
CA SER A 65 6.90 -10.99 -5.60
C SER A 65 8.25 -10.32 -5.29
N SER A 66 8.72 -9.47 -6.23
CA SER A 66 9.96 -8.70 -6.08
C SER A 66 9.89 -7.65 -4.97
N CYS A 67 8.68 -7.25 -4.57
CA CYS A 67 8.45 -6.30 -3.48
C CYS A 67 7.65 -6.95 -2.33
N LEU A 68 7.70 -6.30 -1.17
CA LEU A 68 7.00 -6.73 0.05
C LEU A 68 5.55 -6.27 0.12
N GLY A 69 5.21 -5.19 -0.57
CA GLY A 69 3.88 -4.61 -0.60
C GLY A 69 3.56 -3.97 -1.93
N LYS A 70 2.27 -3.81 -2.22
CA LYS A 70 1.74 -3.04 -3.34
C LYS A 70 0.46 -2.35 -2.93
N ASN A 71 0.21 -1.18 -3.50
CA ASN A 71 -1.09 -0.55 -3.48
C ASN A 71 -1.60 -0.38 -4.92
N GLN A 72 -2.92 -0.42 -5.08
CA GLN A 72 -3.58 -0.04 -6.32
C GLN A 72 -4.51 1.13 -6.03
N LEU A 73 -4.24 2.26 -6.67
CA LEU A 73 -5.07 3.46 -6.62
C LEU A 73 -5.81 3.65 -7.95
N LYS A 74 -7.00 4.23 -7.90
CA LYS A 74 -7.81 4.58 -9.07
C LYS A 74 -8.19 6.05 -9.03
N ARG A 75 -8.08 6.71 -10.18
CA ARG A 75 -8.66 8.05 -10.37
C ARG A 75 -10.15 7.93 -10.66
N LEU A 76 -10.97 8.50 -9.79
CA LEU A 76 -12.39 8.68 -10.01
C LEU A 76 -12.66 10.10 -10.46
N ARG A 77 -13.52 10.24 -11.47
CA ARG A 77 -14.03 11.54 -11.90
C ARG A 77 -15.51 11.59 -11.58
N THR A 78 -15.91 12.63 -10.86
CA THR A 78 -17.29 12.83 -10.44
C THR A 78 -17.74 14.18 -10.93
N THR A 79 -18.84 14.22 -11.69
CA THR A 79 -19.46 15.47 -12.13
C THR A 79 -20.72 15.69 -11.32
N ASN A 80 -20.79 16.79 -10.57
CA ASN A 80 -21.98 17.11 -9.81
C ASN A 80 -23.09 17.66 -10.72
N ARG A 81 -24.30 17.84 -10.17
CA ARG A 81 -25.47 18.37 -10.91
C ARG A 81 -25.28 19.76 -11.54
N PHE A 82 -24.23 20.49 -11.14
CA PHE A 82 -23.88 21.82 -11.66
C PHE A 82 -22.82 21.74 -12.77
N GLY A 83 -22.45 20.54 -13.24
CA GLY A 83 -21.43 20.36 -14.27
C GLY A 83 -19.99 20.46 -13.77
N VAL A 84 -19.77 20.64 -12.46
CA VAL A 84 -18.42 20.71 -11.88
C VAL A 84 -17.85 19.30 -11.78
N THR A 85 -16.71 19.06 -12.44
CA THR A 85 -16.02 17.77 -12.41
C THR A 85 -14.87 17.79 -11.41
N THR A 86 -14.93 16.94 -10.40
CA THR A 86 -13.83 16.68 -9.46
C THR A 86 -13.09 15.41 -9.87
N THR A 87 -11.80 15.33 -9.58
CA THR A 87 -10.99 14.11 -9.75
C THR A 87 -10.39 13.73 -8.41
N GLU A 88 -10.74 12.54 -7.93
CA GLU A 88 -10.27 12.00 -6.67
C GLU A 88 -9.41 10.76 -6.92
N VAL A 89 -8.40 10.54 -6.10
CA VAL A 89 -7.61 9.30 -6.11
C VAL A 89 -8.10 8.47 -4.94
N VAL A 90 -8.61 7.27 -5.22
CA VAL A 90 -9.11 6.36 -4.17
C VAL A 90 -8.36 5.03 -4.21
N PRO A 91 -8.09 4.41 -3.06
CA PRO A 91 -7.50 3.09 -3.01
C PRO A 91 -8.51 2.01 -3.42
N VAL A 92 -8.04 1.05 -4.22
CA VAL A 92 -8.81 -0.12 -4.64
C VAL A 92 -8.47 -1.30 -3.74
N HIS A 93 -7.17 -1.56 -3.57
CA HIS A 93 -6.68 -2.61 -2.69
C HIS A 93 -5.22 -2.37 -2.28
N ILE A 94 -4.82 -2.99 -1.16
CA ILE A 94 -3.43 -3.16 -0.76
C ILE A 94 -3.10 -4.65 -0.77
N GLU A 95 -1.88 -4.99 -1.19
CA GLU A 95 -1.31 -6.32 -1.12
C GLU A 95 -0.11 -6.33 -0.20
N LEU A 96 -0.05 -7.30 0.72
CA LEU A 96 1.10 -7.52 1.59
C LEU A 96 1.64 -8.92 1.40
N ARG A 97 2.96 -9.04 1.24
CA ARG A 97 3.63 -10.32 1.24
C ARG A 97 3.74 -10.80 2.68
N LEU A 98 3.07 -11.90 2.98
CA LEU A 98 3.00 -12.45 4.34
C LEU A 98 4.05 -13.51 4.62
N ARG A 99 4.60 -14.10 3.56
CA ARG A 99 5.42 -15.31 3.60
C ARG A 99 6.86 -15.03 3.17
N ASP A 100 7.79 -15.83 3.68
CA ASP A 100 9.16 -15.79 3.21
C ASP A 100 9.26 -16.29 1.75
N HIS A 101 10.19 -15.73 0.97
CA HIS A 101 10.41 -16.11 -0.44
C HIS A 101 11.09 -17.47 -0.62
N ARG A 102 11.86 -17.92 0.38
CA ARG A 102 12.62 -19.16 0.38
C ARG A 102 11.79 -20.28 0.97
N ASP A 103 10.94 -19.94 1.95
CA ASP A 103 10.04 -20.86 2.60
C ASP A 103 8.63 -20.25 2.73
N PRO A 104 7.70 -20.57 1.81
CA PRO A 104 6.32 -20.13 1.90
C PRO A 104 5.55 -20.64 3.13
N ALA A 105 6.07 -21.61 3.89
CA ALA A 105 5.47 -22.01 5.18
C ALA A 105 5.83 -21.04 6.32
N ALA A 106 6.95 -20.33 6.19
CA ALA A 106 7.39 -19.32 7.15
C ALA A 106 6.72 -17.96 6.88
N PHE A 107 6.37 -17.26 7.96
CA PHE A 107 5.70 -15.96 7.91
C PHE A 107 6.62 -14.82 8.32
N ILE A 108 6.47 -13.69 7.64
CA ILE A 108 7.19 -12.46 7.92
C ILE A 108 6.75 -11.89 9.29
N PRO A 109 7.71 -11.44 10.14
CA PRO A 109 7.39 -10.87 11.45
C PRO A 109 6.44 -9.68 11.38
N MET A 110 5.64 -9.47 12.45
CA MET A 110 4.60 -8.42 12.43
C MET A 110 5.19 -7.03 12.25
N ARG A 111 6.34 -6.79 12.90
CA ARG A 111 7.11 -5.56 12.75
C ARG A 111 7.40 -5.24 11.28
N SER A 112 7.83 -6.23 10.50
CA SER A 112 8.13 -6.04 9.08
C SER A 112 6.85 -5.82 8.27
N LEU A 113 5.77 -6.54 8.56
CA LEU A 113 4.47 -6.34 7.89
C LEU A 113 3.91 -4.93 8.13
N LEU A 114 3.98 -4.43 9.36
CA LEU A 114 3.53 -3.07 9.68
C LEU A 114 4.40 -2.01 9.00
N ARG A 115 5.73 -2.20 8.96
CA ARG A 115 6.64 -1.31 8.23
C ARG A 115 6.23 -1.19 6.76
N THR A 116 5.93 -2.32 6.12
CA THR A 116 5.43 -2.35 4.74
C THR A 116 4.03 -1.74 4.63
N MET A 117 3.11 -2.03 5.55
CA MET A 117 1.76 -1.46 5.51
C MET A 117 1.79 0.08 5.61
N LEU A 118 2.60 0.66 6.51
CA LEU A 118 2.75 2.11 6.62
C LEU A 118 3.35 2.73 5.34
N HIS A 119 4.28 2.03 4.68
CA HIS A 119 4.79 2.42 3.38
C HIS A 119 3.68 2.44 2.31
N GLU A 120 2.83 1.42 2.24
CA GLU A 120 1.72 1.37 1.29
C GLU A 120 0.65 2.44 1.59
N LEU A 121 0.42 2.77 2.85
CA LEU A 121 -0.47 3.87 3.24
C LEU A 121 0.09 5.24 2.84
N ALA A 122 1.41 5.45 2.94
CA ALA A 122 2.03 6.70 2.51
C ALA A 122 1.82 6.99 1.01
N HIS A 123 1.62 5.94 0.20
CA HIS A 123 1.29 6.09 -1.21
C HIS A 123 -0.08 6.70 -1.50
N PHE A 124 -0.99 6.76 -0.52
CA PHE A 124 -2.29 7.41 -0.69
C PHE A 124 -2.15 8.92 -0.90
N GLU A 125 -1.14 9.52 -0.27
CA GLU A 125 -0.82 10.95 -0.41
C GLU A 125 0.32 11.18 -1.42
N TYR A 126 1.32 10.29 -1.46
CA TYR A 126 2.52 10.46 -2.27
C TYR A 126 2.77 9.27 -3.19
N GLY A 127 2.47 9.42 -4.48
CA GLY A 127 2.65 8.33 -5.44
C GLY A 127 4.10 7.91 -5.71
N ARG A 128 5.09 8.75 -5.39
CA ARG A 128 6.53 8.52 -5.65
C ARG A 128 7.35 8.67 -4.39
N HIS A 129 8.45 7.94 -4.30
CA HIS A 129 9.35 7.86 -3.15
C HIS A 129 10.26 9.08 -3.00
N PHE A 130 9.74 10.30 -3.16
CA PHE A 130 10.50 11.53 -2.94
C PHE A 130 10.49 11.94 -1.44
N PRO A 131 11.27 12.95 -1.01
CA PRO A 131 11.38 13.31 0.41
C PRO A 131 10.04 13.52 1.13
N GLY A 132 9.02 14.03 0.44
CA GLY A 132 7.66 14.18 0.98
C GLY A 132 7.03 12.84 1.40
N PHE A 133 7.20 11.79 0.59
CA PHE A 133 6.75 10.44 0.91
C PHE A 133 7.39 9.94 2.21
N TYR A 134 8.72 10.05 2.32
CA TYR A 134 9.44 9.52 3.48
C TYR A 134 9.14 10.30 4.77
N ARG A 135 8.96 11.61 4.66
CA ARG A 135 8.50 12.43 5.77
C ARG A 135 7.12 11.96 6.26
N PHE A 136 6.19 11.72 5.33
CA PHE A 136 4.85 11.28 5.68
C PHE A 136 4.82 9.84 6.22
N ASN A 137 5.60 8.93 5.64
CA ASN A 137 5.75 7.56 6.15
C ASN A 137 6.26 7.55 7.61
N ARG A 138 7.19 8.46 7.94
CA ARG A 138 7.64 8.64 9.33
C ARG A 138 6.52 9.16 10.25
N VAL A 139 5.69 10.10 9.78
CA VAL A 139 4.52 10.56 10.54
C VAL A 139 3.57 9.39 10.84
N LEU A 140 3.29 8.53 9.86
CA LEU A 140 2.45 7.34 10.08
C LEU A 140 3.05 6.37 11.11
N LEU A 141 4.38 6.22 11.15
CA LEU A 141 5.04 5.43 12.18
C LEU A 141 4.91 6.07 13.58
N GLU A 142 5.13 7.39 13.67
CA GLU A 142 4.98 8.13 14.93
C GLU A 142 3.54 8.05 15.46
N GLU A 143 2.55 8.11 14.58
CA GLU A 143 1.15 7.86 14.91
C GLU A 143 0.92 6.45 15.45
N LEU A 144 1.43 5.41 14.77
CA LEU A 144 1.27 4.02 15.24
C LEU A 144 1.88 3.82 16.64
N VAL A 145 3.08 4.36 16.85
CA VAL A 145 3.77 4.28 18.15
C VAL A 145 2.92 4.96 19.23
N ARG A 146 2.40 6.15 18.94
CA ARG A 146 1.51 6.88 19.85
C ARG A 146 0.25 6.09 20.19
N ASP A 147 -0.36 5.45 19.20
CA ASP A 147 -1.61 4.70 19.37
C ASP A 147 -1.41 3.45 20.25
N VAL A 148 -0.23 2.84 20.15
CA VAL A 148 0.22 1.74 21.02
C VAL A 148 0.46 2.24 22.45
N GLU A 149 1.19 3.34 22.62
CA GLU A 149 1.54 3.90 23.94
C GLU A 149 0.32 4.44 24.69
N LYS A 150 -0.64 5.03 23.98
CA LYS A 150 -1.90 5.53 24.56
C LYS A 150 -2.94 4.44 24.82
N GLY A 151 -2.67 3.20 24.40
CA GLY A 151 -3.60 2.10 24.57
C GLY A 151 -4.83 2.16 23.66
N GLU A 152 -4.77 2.88 22.54
CA GLU A 152 -5.85 2.88 21.52
C GLU A 152 -6.09 1.46 20.97
N LEU A 153 -5.05 0.62 21.01
CA LEU A 153 -5.08 -0.81 20.65
C LEU A 153 -5.32 -1.73 21.86
N ARG A 154 -6.02 -1.24 22.91
CA ARG A 154 -6.44 -1.98 24.11
C ARG A 154 -5.32 -2.73 24.85
N GLY A 155 -4.07 -2.30 24.68
CA GLY A 155 -2.88 -2.98 25.21
C GLY A 155 -2.56 -4.33 24.57
N TRP A 156 -3.26 -4.72 23.49
CA TRP A 156 -3.06 -6.01 22.80
C TRP A 156 -1.78 -6.04 21.96
N VAL A 157 -1.30 -4.87 21.57
CA VAL A 157 -0.15 -4.71 20.69
C VAL A 157 1.02 -4.22 21.52
N LYS A 158 2.01 -5.09 21.71
CA LYS A 158 3.25 -4.76 22.42
C LYS A 158 4.19 -3.94 21.54
N ARG A 159 5.02 -3.10 22.15
CA ARG A 159 5.95 -2.22 21.43
C ARG A 159 6.96 -2.99 20.57
N GLU A 160 7.38 -4.19 21.00
CA GLU A 160 8.32 -5.04 20.23
C GLU A 160 7.78 -5.43 18.84
N ARG A 161 6.45 -5.47 18.68
CA ARG A 161 5.78 -5.85 17.44
C ARG A 161 5.69 -4.70 16.43
N VAL A 162 5.97 -3.48 16.88
CA VAL A 162 5.85 -2.24 16.10
C VAL A 162 7.23 -1.90 15.50
N PRO A 163 7.31 -1.37 14.27
CA PRO A 163 8.57 -0.88 13.72
C PRO A 163 9.25 0.14 14.64
N VAL A 164 10.59 0.17 14.61
CA VAL A 164 11.37 1.22 15.26
C VAL A 164 11.72 2.32 14.25
N GLU A 165 11.80 1.96 12.97
CA GLU A 165 12.14 2.83 11.86
C GLU A 165 11.33 2.46 10.61
N THR A 166 11.25 3.39 9.66
CA THR A 166 10.59 3.20 8.37
C THR A 166 11.56 2.57 7.35
N ALA A 167 12.22 3.38 6.52
CA ALA A 167 13.20 2.94 5.54
C ALA A 167 14.59 3.46 5.95
N GLY A 168 15.61 2.61 5.78
CA GLY A 168 17.01 3.00 5.94
C GLY A 168 17.50 3.87 4.78
N LEU A 169 18.66 4.51 4.94
CA LEU A 169 19.18 5.44 3.93
C LEU A 169 19.35 4.78 2.55
N ASP A 170 19.90 3.57 2.49
CA ASP A 170 20.11 2.85 1.22
C ASP A 170 18.77 2.54 0.53
N GLU A 171 17.77 2.06 1.29
CA GLU A 171 16.42 1.81 0.77
C GLU A 171 15.77 3.09 0.22
N ILE A 172 15.97 4.24 0.89
CA ILE A 172 15.48 5.54 0.44
C ILE A 172 16.15 5.95 -0.88
N MET A 173 17.47 5.78 -0.98
CA MET A 173 18.21 6.17 -2.19
C MET A 173 17.86 5.29 -3.38
N ASP A 174 17.77 3.97 -3.19
CA ASP A 174 17.46 3.03 -4.26
C ASP A 174 16.09 3.33 -4.90
N THR A 175 15.05 3.50 -4.10
CA THR A 175 13.70 3.81 -4.59
C THR A 175 13.62 5.20 -5.23
N MET A 176 14.30 6.21 -4.68
CA MET A 176 14.39 7.54 -5.29
C MET A 176 15.04 7.47 -6.67
N ILE A 177 16.15 6.73 -6.79
CA ILE A 177 16.85 6.53 -8.06
C ILE A 177 15.93 5.81 -9.05
N GLU A 178 15.24 4.76 -8.64
CA GLU A 178 14.27 4.07 -9.48
C GLU A 178 13.15 4.99 -9.96
N ASP A 179 12.62 5.82 -9.08
CA ASP A 179 11.57 6.77 -9.44
C ASP A 179 12.09 7.87 -10.35
N VAL A 180 13.29 8.41 -10.13
CA VAL A 180 13.93 9.33 -11.08
C VAL A 180 14.06 8.69 -12.46
N LYS A 181 14.57 7.44 -12.54
CA LYS A 181 14.68 6.68 -13.78
C LYS A 181 13.32 6.54 -14.47
N LYS A 182 12.25 6.21 -13.73
CA LYS A 182 10.89 6.12 -14.27
C LYS A 182 10.41 7.46 -14.83
N CYS A 183 10.59 8.60 -14.14
CA CYS A 183 10.15 9.88 -14.73
C CYS A 183 10.98 10.24 -15.96
N TRP A 184 12.27 9.93 -15.98
CA TRP A 184 13.09 10.16 -17.17
C TRP A 184 12.56 9.39 -18.38
N LEU A 185 12.20 8.11 -18.20
CA LEU A 185 11.59 7.29 -19.26
C LEU A 185 10.23 7.84 -19.70
N GLU A 186 9.39 8.33 -18.78
CA GLU A 186 8.10 8.95 -19.12
C GLU A 186 8.26 10.24 -19.95
N VAL A 187 9.29 11.05 -19.65
CA VAL A 187 9.62 12.26 -20.41
C VAL A 187 10.11 11.89 -21.81
N MET A 188 11.04 10.95 -21.91
CA MET A 188 11.60 10.51 -23.19
C MET A 188 10.58 9.77 -24.07
N GLY A 189 9.69 8.97 -23.47
CA GLY A 189 8.63 8.23 -24.17
C GLY A 189 7.53 9.11 -24.75
N LYS A 190 7.37 10.35 -24.26
CA LYS A 190 6.42 11.33 -24.80
C LYS A 190 6.93 12.09 -26.04
N GLY A 191 8.18 11.90 -26.46
CA GLY A 191 8.78 12.56 -27.64
C GLY A 191 8.44 11.96 -29.01
N GLY A 192 7.65 10.88 -29.09
CA GLY A 192 7.47 10.07 -30.30
C GLY A 192 6.18 10.28 -31.12
N LYS A 193 5.43 11.37 -30.94
CA LYS A 193 4.25 11.70 -31.79
C LYS A 193 4.24 13.18 -32.20
N GLY A 194 5.32 13.64 -32.81
CA GLY A 194 5.35 14.87 -33.60
C GLY A 194 5.42 14.51 -35.08
N GLY A 195 4.31 14.64 -35.81
CA GLY A 195 4.27 14.40 -37.24
C GLY A 195 5.30 15.26 -37.97
N ARG A 196 6.15 14.63 -38.79
CA ARG A 196 6.90 15.35 -39.82
C ARG A 196 5.89 15.86 -40.86
N SER A 197 5.43 17.09 -40.70
CA SER A 197 4.90 17.85 -41.84
C SER A 197 6.07 18.17 -42.75
N ILE A 198 6.32 17.30 -43.72
CA ILE A 198 7.15 17.62 -44.88
C ILE A 198 6.36 18.66 -45.68
N VAL A 199 6.70 19.93 -45.50
CA VAL A 199 6.26 21.00 -46.40
C VAL A 199 6.96 20.77 -47.73
N LYS A 200 6.26 20.14 -48.67
CA LYS A 200 6.68 20.00 -50.06
C LYS A 200 6.51 21.37 -50.72
N ILE A 201 7.56 22.19 -50.72
CA ILE A 201 7.60 23.41 -51.53
C ILE A 201 7.69 22.95 -52.98
N ARG A 202 6.60 23.09 -53.74
CA ARG A 202 6.64 23.01 -55.20
C ARG A 202 7.17 24.34 -55.71
N GLY A 203 8.33 24.28 -56.36
CA GLY A 203 8.89 25.39 -57.12
C GLY A 203 8.01 25.78 -58.30
N VAL A 204 8.13 27.06 -58.66
CA VAL A 204 7.68 27.69 -59.91
C VAL A 204 8.55 27.18 -61.05
#